data_AF-A0A0M3K1F0-F1
#
_entry.id   AF-A0A0M3K1F0-F1
#
_cell.length_a   1.000
_cell.length_b   1.000
_cell.length_c   1.000
_cell.angle_alpha   90.00
_cell.angle_beta   90.00
_cell.angle_gamma   90.00
#
_symmetry.space_group_name_H-M   'P 1'
#
loop_
_entity.id
_entity.type
_entity.pdbx_description
1 polymer ?
#
loop_
_entity_poly.entity_id
_entity_poly.type
_entity_poly.pdbx_seq_one_letter_code
_entity_poly.pdbx_strand_id
1 'polypeptide(L)'
;MCSVDTQPLRSLKELWDWKPDGISQNLIAKPLQNCEFHQKRTETLICHDMAGGYLPEERFTGCQITEKSTPFIVMHWWYMDIFVYFSHQFITIPPVGWINQAHSHKVMVLGTFITEWTSGAKICSEILASAENVERTVDKLVEIAKFYNFEGWLVNIENEIEPTQLEMLHRFVSLLTERSRAALGECSRVIWYDAVTIEGKLVWQNCLNDANERWFNETNGIFLNYNWTLEKLQETLKRAEQRNHRVYVGVDCFGRGCYGGGGWNCCEAFKQIRKNDLSVALFAPGWVAETLPPSDIISNSLRFWDRLGAFLHSRPINSLPLETDFSVGFHETSDNCVCYNLSKASLQPHYLANGAFPTAGRSSSLILPGRTIYK
;
A
#
# COMPACT_ATOMS: atom_id res chain seq x y z
N MET A 1 4.77 12.33 -27.63
CA MET A 1 3.37 12.10 -27.22
C MET A 1 3.37 12.05 -25.71
N CYS A 2 2.45 12.74 -25.03
CA CYS A 2 2.37 12.65 -23.58
C CYS A 2 1.89 11.26 -23.16
N SER A 3 2.44 10.70 -22.08
CA SER A 3 1.88 9.44 -21.54
C SER A 3 0.46 9.68 -21.08
N VAL A 4 -0.45 8.79 -21.47
CA VAL A 4 -1.88 8.85 -21.09
C VAL A 4 -2.17 8.14 -19.78
N ASP A 5 -1.24 7.30 -19.32
CA ASP A 5 -1.35 6.53 -18.09
C ASP A 5 -0.04 6.60 -17.27
N THR A 6 -0.15 6.46 -15.96
CA THR A 6 1.01 6.27 -15.08
C THR A 6 1.64 4.92 -15.39
N GLN A 7 2.98 4.87 -15.48
CA GLN A 7 3.74 3.66 -15.75
C GLN A 7 4.86 3.50 -14.73
N PRO A 8 5.28 2.26 -14.41
CA PRO A 8 6.44 2.01 -13.58
C PRO A 8 7.73 2.33 -14.35
N LEU A 9 8.83 2.53 -13.61
CA LEU A 9 10.17 2.60 -14.19
C LEU A 9 10.86 1.25 -13.99
N ARG A 10 11.34 0.67 -15.09
CA ARG A 10 11.81 -0.74 -15.15
C ARG A 10 13.32 -0.88 -15.11
N SER A 11 14.05 0.22 -15.22
CA SER A 11 15.52 0.21 -15.23
C SER A 11 16.08 1.43 -14.51
N LEU A 12 17.35 1.31 -14.09
CA LEU A 12 18.07 2.42 -13.46
C LEU A 12 18.22 3.62 -14.39
N LYS A 13 18.40 3.37 -15.69
CA LYS A 13 18.40 4.42 -16.72
C LYS A 13 17.07 5.18 -16.76
N GLU A 14 15.95 4.48 -16.78
CA GLU A 14 14.62 5.12 -16.75
C GLU A 14 14.42 5.99 -15.51
N LEU A 15 14.89 5.55 -14.33
CA LEU A 15 14.86 6.34 -13.10
C LEU A 15 15.74 7.59 -13.19
N TRP A 16 16.99 7.41 -13.60
CA TRP A 16 17.98 8.49 -13.63
C TRP A 16 17.77 9.52 -14.72
N ASP A 17 17.11 9.13 -15.81
CA ASP A 17 16.69 10.01 -16.91
C ASP A 17 15.26 10.53 -16.73
N TRP A 18 14.54 10.10 -15.69
CA TRP A 18 13.17 10.52 -15.43
C TRP A 18 13.07 12.04 -15.30
N LYS A 19 12.09 12.61 -16.01
CA LYS A 19 11.75 14.04 -15.98
C LYS A 19 10.24 14.20 -16.01
N PRO A 20 9.70 15.28 -15.42
CA PRO A 20 8.27 15.57 -15.46
C PRO A 20 7.76 15.92 -16.87
N ASP A 21 8.66 16.28 -17.79
CA ASP A 21 8.33 16.75 -19.13
C ASP A 21 7.54 15.71 -19.94
N GLY A 22 6.37 16.13 -20.45
CA GLY A 22 5.50 15.27 -21.26
C GLY A 22 4.59 14.35 -20.46
N ILE A 23 4.52 14.49 -19.13
CA ILE A 23 3.49 13.83 -18.32
C ILE A 23 2.22 14.70 -18.32
N SER A 24 1.07 14.08 -18.61
CA SER A 24 -0.22 14.76 -18.58
C SER A 24 -0.57 15.24 -17.16
N GLN A 25 -1.10 16.45 -17.03
CA GLN A 25 -1.58 17.00 -15.74
C GLN A 25 -2.70 16.14 -15.12
N ASN A 26 -3.44 15.38 -15.93
CA ASN A 26 -4.48 14.47 -15.45
C ASN A 26 -3.92 13.29 -14.64
N LEU A 27 -2.61 13.03 -14.72
CA LEU A 27 -1.93 11.97 -13.97
C LEU A 27 -1.35 12.46 -12.64
N ILE A 28 -1.45 13.76 -12.35
CA ILE A 28 -0.98 14.35 -11.10
C ILE A 28 -2.12 14.35 -10.09
N ALA A 29 -1.91 13.72 -8.95
CA ALA A 29 -2.93 13.61 -7.91
C ALA A 29 -3.10 14.93 -7.14
N LYS A 30 -4.22 15.05 -6.43
CA LYS A 30 -4.44 16.13 -5.46
C LYS A 30 -3.58 15.85 -4.22
N PRO A 31 -2.95 16.87 -3.62
CA PRO A 31 -2.14 16.67 -2.42
C PRO A 31 -2.98 16.20 -1.23
N LEU A 32 -2.40 15.38 -0.37
CA LEU A 32 -3.00 14.96 0.89
C LEU A 32 -3.23 16.19 1.79
N GLN A 33 -4.48 16.42 2.18
CA GLN A 33 -4.85 17.54 3.06
C GLN A 33 -5.10 17.06 4.48
N ASN A 34 -4.71 17.85 5.49
CA ASN A 34 -4.99 17.59 6.93
C ASN A 34 -4.54 16.19 7.37
N CYS A 35 -3.29 15.86 7.07
CA CYS A 35 -2.67 14.63 7.54
C CYS A 35 -2.65 14.62 9.08
N GLU A 36 -3.42 13.69 9.65
CA GLU A 36 -3.57 13.56 11.09
C GLU A 36 -2.55 12.58 11.65
N PHE A 37 -1.75 13.05 12.61
CA PHE A 37 -0.86 12.20 13.37
C PHE A 37 -1.59 11.71 14.61
N HIS A 38 -2.04 10.47 14.59
CA HIS A 38 -2.48 9.81 15.81
C HIS A 38 -1.24 9.34 16.56
N GLN A 39 -0.71 10.20 17.44
CA GLN A 39 0.48 9.88 18.21
C GLN A 39 0.26 8.57 18.99
N LYS A 40 1.17 7.60 18.79
CA LYS A 40 1.31 6.37 19.57
C LYS A 40 0.14 5.37 19.49
N ARG A 41 -0.69 5.40 18.45
CA ARG A 41 -1.62 4.28 18.17
C ARG A 41 -1.06 3.34 17.12
N THR A 42 -1.37 2.05 17.22
CA THR A 42 -1.05 1.10 16.15
C THR A 42 -1.79 1.45 14.87
N GLU A 43 -1.11 1.27 13.75
CA GLU A 43 -1.53 1.64 12.40
C GLU A 43 -1.94 0.38 11.59
N THR A 44 -2.76 0.57 10.56
CA THR A 44 -3.08 -0.43 9.54
C THR A 44 -2.45 0.00 8.21
N LEU A 45 -1.47 -0.76 7.74
CA LEU A 45 -0.90 -0.63 6.40
C LEU A 45 -1.53 -1.66 5.47
N ILE A 46 -1.95 -1.24 4.28
CA ILE A 46 -2.43 -2.13 3.22
C ILE A 46 -1.43 -2.11 2.08
N CYS A 47 -0.89 -3.27 1.72
CA CYS A 47 -0.02 -3.44 0.55
C CYS A 47 -0.80 -4.25 -0.48
N HIS A 48 -1.34 -3.59 -1.52
CA HIS A 48 -2.49 -4.16 -2.23
C HIS A 48 -2.20 -5.42 -3.04
N ASP A 49 -0.96 -5.56 -3.57
CA ASP A 49 -0.49 -6.56 -4.55
C ASP A 49 -1.63 -7.25 -5.33
N MET A 50 -2.11 -6.59 -6.38
CA MET A 50 -3.30 -7.01 -7.14
C MET A 50 -2.89 -7.34 -8.57
N ALA A 51 -2.87 -8.63 -8.92
CA ALA A 51 -2.62 -9.15 -10.26
C ALA A 51 -1.46 -8.46 -11.04
N GLY A 52 -0.37 -8.12 -10.35
CA GLY A 52 0.82 -7.47 -10.93
C GLY A 52 0.74 -5.95 -11.12
N GLY A 53 -0.39 -5.33 -10.76
CA GLY A 53 -0.61 -3.88 -10.85
C GLY A 53 -0.75 -3.35 -12.28
N TYR A 54 -0.94 -2.04 -12.37
CA TYR A 54 -1.15 -1.23 -13.58
C TYR A 54 -2.27 -1.78 -14.50
N LEU A 55 -3.35 -2.24 -13.87
CA LEU A 55 -4.45 -2.90 -14.56
C LEU A 55 -5.28 -1.89 -15.38
N PRO A 56 -6.01 -2.33 -16.44
CA PRO A 56 -6.82 -1.45 -17.27
C PRO A 56 -7.81 -0.56 -16.48
N GLU A 57 -8.39 -1.08 -15.40
CA GLU A 57 -9.29 -0.37 -14.49
C GLU A 57 -8.63 0.78 -13.70
N GLU A 58 -7.31 0.76 -13.54
CA GLU A 58 -6.53 1.75 -12.77
C GLU A 58 -6.09 2.93 -13.63
N ARG A 59 -6.25 2.82 -14.95
CA ARG A 59 -6.00 3.89 -15.92
C ARG A 59 -6.90 5.09 -15.63
N PHE A 60 -6.42 6.28 -15.96
CA PHE A 60 -7.21 7.50 -15.74
C PHE A 60 -8.57 7.46 -16.46
N THR A 61 -8.61 6.82 -17.63
CA THR A 61 -9.83 6.63 -18.43
C THR A 61 -10.69 5.46 -17.97
N GLY A 62 -10.14 4.54 -17.17
CA GLY A 62 -10.78 3.29 -16.76
C GLY A 62 -10.88 2.28 -17.91
N CYS A 63 -11.72 1.26 -17.70
CA CYS A 63 -11.94 0.20 -18.67
C CYS A 63 -13.43 -0.20 -18.77
N GLN A 64 -13.78 -0.85 -19.86
CA GLN A 64 -15.08 -1.51 -20.00
C GLN A 64 -15.07 -2.82 -19.20
N ILE A 65 -16.17 -3.06 -18.48
CA ILE A 65 -16.36 -4.25 -17.63
C ILE A 65 -17.14 -5.30 -18.41
N THR A 66 -16.70 -6.54 -18.26
CA THR A 66 -17.31 -7.74 -18.83
C THR A 66 -17.70 -8.69 -17.70
N GLU A 67 -18.43 -9.76 -18.00
CA GLU A 67 -18.78 -10.80 -17.02
C GLU A 67 -17.56 -11.48 -16.37
N LYS A 68 -16.38 -11.37 -16.99
CA LYS A 68 -15.11 -11.93 -16.48
C LYS A 68 -14.27 -10.92 -15.72
N SER A 69 -14.66 -9.65 -15.68
CA SER A 69 -13.90 -8.60 -15.04
C SER A 69 -14.00 -8.70 -13.52
N THR A 70 -12.87 -8.60 -12.83
CA THR A 70 -12.74 -8.72 -11.37
C THR A 70 -12.01 -7.49 -10.82
N PRO A 71 -12.55 -6.27 -10.97
CA PRO A 71 -11.87 -5.07 -10.51
C PRO A 71 -11.68 -5.15 -8.98
N PHE A 72 -10.49 -4.78 -8.51
CA PHE A 72 -10.24 -4.66 -7.09
C PHE A 72 -10.85 -3.37 -6.55
N ILE A 73 -11.92 -3.50 -5.78
CA ILE A 73 -12.68 -2.36 -5.22
C ILE A 73 -12.34 -2.22 -3.74
N VAL A 74 -11.79 -1.06 -3.39
CA VAL A 74 -11.52 -0.67 -2.01
C VAL A 74 -12.58 0.32 -1.56
N MET A 75 -13.41 -0.10 -0.60
CA MET A 75 -14.41 0.77 0.03
C MET A 75 -13.99 1.24 1.42
N HIS A 76 -13.25 0.42 2.18
CA HIS A 76 -13.02 0.63 3.61
C HIS A 76 -11.76 1.45 3.92
N TRP A 77 -11.54 2.51 3.15
CA TRP A 77 -10.39 3.40 3.31
C TRP A 77 -10.25 3.96 4.74
N TRP A 78 -11.36 4.16 5.44
CA TRP A 78 -11.38 4.64 6.84
C TRP A 78 -10.74 3.68 7.85
N TYR A 79 -10.45 2.43 7.48
CA TYR A 79 -9.69 1.50 8.32
C TYR A 79 -8.18 1.50 8.05
N MET A 80 -7.74 2.27 7.06
CA MET A 80 -6.35 2.31 6.59
C MET A 80 -5.66 3.57 7.09
N ASP A 81 -4.40 3.40 7.51
CA ASP A 81 -3.51 4.53 7.81
C ASP A 81 -2.57 4.78 6.62
N ILE A 82 -2.11 3.70 5.99
CA ILE A 82 -1.18 3.72 4.86
C ILE A 82 -1.66 2.75 3.80
N PHE A 83 -1.66 3.19 2.54
CA PHE A 83 -1.86 2.36 1.37
C PHE A 83 -0.58 2.33 0.54
N VAL A 84 -0.03 1.14 0.31
CA VAL A 84 1.13 0.93 -0.55
C VAL A 84 0.63 0.39 -1.89
N TYR A 85 0.91 1.14 -2.95
CA TYR A 85 0.74 0.66 -4.31
C TYR A 85 1.95 -0.22 -4.67
N PHE A 86 1.69 -1.52 -4.82
CA PHE A 86 2.71 -2.54 -4.92
C PHE A 86 2.65 -3.24 -6.27
N SER A 87 3.82 -3.40 -6.87
CA SER A 87 4.03 -4.27 -8.03
C SER A 87 5.47 -4.78 -8.01
N HIS A 88 5.76 -5.83 -8.77
CA HIS A 88 7.11 -6.37 -8.96
C HIS A 88 7.94 -5.57 -10.00
N GLN A 89 7.69 -4.27 -10.12
CA GLN A 89 8.41 -3.38 -11.03
C GLN A 89 9.37 -2.51 -10.22
N PHE A 90 10.61 -2.37 -10.71
CA PHE A 90 11.71 -1.71 -10.00
C PHE A 90 11.29 -0.45 -9.24
N ILE A 91 10.75 0.55 -9.95
CA ILE A 91 10.08 1.70 -9.33
C ILE A 91 8.60 1.67 -9.67
N THR A 92 7.79 1.48 -8.64
CA THR A 92 6.33 1.47 -8.71
C THR A 92 5.78 2.84 -8.29
N ILE A 93 5.26 3.57 -9.26
CA ILE A 93 4.57 4.85 -9.07
C ILE A 93 3.05 4.60 -8.96
N PRO A 94 2.38 5.00 -7.87
CA PRO A 94 0.94 4.81 -7.72
C PRO A 94 0.12 5.55 -8.81
N PRO A 95 -0.86 4.90 -9.46
CA PRO A 95 -1.79 5.58 -10.37
C PRO A 95 -2.62 6.66 -9.67
N VAL A 96 -2.93 7.73 -10.39
CA VAL A 96 -3.65 8.91 -9.89
C VAL A 96 -5.01 8.57 -9.24
N GLY A 97 -5.71 7.56 -9.75
CA GLY A 97 -6.97 7.09 -9.19
C GLY A 97 -6.81 6.58 -7.76
N TRP A 98 -5.76 5.77 -7.51
CA TRP A 98 -5.45 5.25 -6.18
C TRP A 98 -5.06 6.36 -5.21
N ILE A 99 -4.18 7.28 -5.64
CA ILE A 99 -3.76 8.41 -4.79
C ILE A 99 -4.96 9.27 -4.39
N ASN A 100 -5.77 9.69 -5.36
CA ASN A 100 -6.92 10.55 -5.10
C ASN A 100 -7.97 9.88 -4.20
N GLN A 101 -8.23 8.57 -4.38
CA GLN A 101 -9.15 7.83 -3.51
C GLN A 101 -8.63 7.72 -2.08
N ALA A 102 -7.36 7.39 -1.89
CA ALA A 102 -6.76 7.34 -0.56
C ALA A 102 -6.79 8.72 0.11
N HIS A 103 -6.40 9.77 -0.62
CA HIS A 103 -6.32 11.15 -0.11
C HIS A 103 -7.68 11.74 0.28
N SER A 104 -8.75 11.40 -0.44
CA SER A 104 -10.11 11.81 -0.07
C SER A 104 -10.53 11.24 1.29
N HIS A 105 -10.00 10.06 1.65
CA HIS A 105 -10.17 9.40 2.94
C HIS A 105 -9.00 9.65 3.92
N LYS A 106 -8.12 10.61 3.61
CA LYS A 106 -6.98 11.03 4.44
C LYS A 106 -5.94 9.93 4.68
N VAL A 107 -5.84 8.95 3.78
CA VAL A 107 -4.89 7.82 3.86
C VAL A 107 -3.61 8.21 3.12
N MET A 108 -2.44 7.95 3.73
CA MET A 108 -1.14 8.18 3.08
C MET A 108 -0.92 7.14 1.98
N VAL A 109 -0.32 7.54 0.85
CA VAL A 109 0.02 6.62 -0.23
C VAL A 109 1.51 6.50 -0.42
N LEU A 110 2.00 5.26 -0.51
CA LEU A 110 3.41 4.98 -0.82
C LEU A 110 3.51 4.28 -2.17
N GLY A 111 4.53 4.66 -2.93
CA GLY A 111 5.06 3.82 -4.01
C GLY A 111 5.93 2.70 -3.47
N THR A 112 6.48 1.90 -4.38
CA THR A 112 7.40 0.81 -4.02
C THR A 112 8.73 0.96 -4.77
N PHE A 113 9.83 0.95 -4.03
CA PHE A 113 11.17 0.69 -4.55
C PHE A 113 11.47 -0.78 -4.27
N ILE A 114 11.62 -1.58 -5.32
CA ILE A 114 11.86 -3.02 -5.18
C ILE A 114 13.02 -3.50 -6.05
N THR A 115 13.89 -4.32 -5.51
CA THR A 115 14.94 -5.00 -6.27
C THR A 115 14.90 -6.48 -5.94
N GLU A 116 14.79 -7.34 -6.96
CA GLU A 116 14.57 -8.77 -6.75
C GLU A 116 15.61 -9.61 -7.48
N TRP A 117 16.12 -10.62 -6.77
CA TRP A 117 16.96 -11.69 -7.33
C TRP A 117 18.21 -11.15 -8.05
N THR A 118 18.67 -11.87 -9.07
CA THR A 118 19.89 -11.55 -9.83
C THR A 118 19.81 -10.19 -10.55
N SER A 119 18.63 -9.79 -11.03
CA SER A 119 18.44 -8.48 -11.67
C SER A 119 18.52 -7.35 -10.66
N GLY A 120 17.89 -7.51 -9.50
CA GLY A 120 17.93 -6.57 -8.40
C GLY A 120 19.34 -6.36 -7.87
N ALA A 121 20.11 -7.44 -7.70
CA ALA A 121 21.50 -7.37 -7.26
C ALA A 121 22.37 -6.48 -8.17
N LYS A 122 22.16 -6.53 -9.50
CA LYS A 122 22.88 -5.67 -10.45
C LYS A 122 22.49 -4.20 -10.30
N ILE A 123 21.19 -3.92 -10.15
CA ILE A 123 20.68 -2.56 -9.93
C ILE A 123 21.24 -1.99 -8.61
N CYS A 124 21.15 -2.75 -7.51
CA CYS A 124 21.75 -2.37 -6.24
C CYS A 124 23.24 -2.14 -6.36
N SER A 125 23.97 -3.03 -7.05
CA SER A 125 25.41 -2.87 -7.21
C SER A 125 25.78 -1.56 -7.90
N GLU A 126 24.96 -1.07 -8.84
CA GLU A 126 25.20 0.19 -9.54
C GLU A 126 24.78 1.40 -8.69
N ILE A 127 23.61 1.35 -8.04
CA ILE A 127 23.15 2.41 -7.12
C ILE A 127 24.17 2.61 -5.99
N LEU A 128 24.68 1.52 -5.43
CA LEU A 128 25.56 1.51 -4.26
C LEU A 128 27.05 1.58 -4.62
N ALA A 129 27.40 1.80 -5.89
CA ALA A 129 28.79 1.91 -6.35
C ALA A 129 29.48 3.19 -5.85
N SER A 130 28.73 4.26 -5.60
CA SER A 130 29.27 5.55 -5.17
C SER A 130 28.23 6.37 -4.42
N ALA A 131 28.70 7.34 -3.63
CA ALA A 131 27.84 8.33 -2.99
C ALA A 131 27.00 9.13 -4.00
N GLU A 132 27.57 9.45 -5.17
CA GLU A 132 26.89 10.19 -6.24
C GLU A 132 25.70 9.39 -6.80
N ASN A 133 25.87 8.10 -7.04
CA ASN A 133 24.80 7.24 -7.54
C ASN A 133 23.67 7.08 -6.51
N VAL A 134 24.03 6.95 -5.23
CA VAL A 134 23.07 6.94 -4.13
C VAL A 134 22.26 8.24 -4.11
N GLU A 135 22.93 9.39 -4.11
CA GLU A 135 22.27 10.70 -4.05
C GLU A 135 21.38 10.94 -5.26
N ARG A 136 21.88 10.65 -6.47
CA ARG A 136 21.10 10.76 -7.71
C ARG A 136 19.83 9.91 -7.66
N THR A 137 19.93 8.69 -7.14
CA THR A 137 18.80 7.77 -6.99
C THR A 137 17.78 8.32 -5.99
N VAL A 138 18.23 8.75 -4.82
CA VAL A 138 17.38 9.35 -3.79
C VAL A 138 16.66 10.59 -4.32
N ASP A 139 17.39 11.48 -4.99
CA ASP A 139 16.81 12.72 -5.54
C ASP A 139 15.69 12.41 -6.53
N LYS A 140 15.87 11.41 -7.40
CA LYS A 140 14.83 11.00 -8.34
C LYS A 140 13.61 10.40 -7.66
N LEU A 141 13.80 9.55 -6.64
CA LEU A 141 12.68 8.99 -5.86
C LEU A 141 11.88 10.09 -5.15
N VAL A 142 12.56 11.09 -4.58
CA VAL A 142 11.92 12.23 -3.91
C VAL A 142 11.23 13.14 -4.93
N GLU A 143 11.86 13.41 -6.07
CA GLU A 143 11.31 14.21 -7.17
C GLU A 143 10.00 13.59 -7.71
N ILE A 144 9.99 12.27 -7.94
CA ILE A 144 8.82 11.53 -8.41
C ILE A 144 7.68 11.60 -7.39
N ALA A 145 7.97 11.30 -6.11
CA ALA A 145 6.96 11.34 -5.04
C ALA A 145 6.32 12.73 -4.90
N LYS A 146 7.16 13.77 -4.95
CA LYS A 146 6.71 15.16 -4.91
C LYS A 146 5.88 15.54 -6.13
N PHE A 147 6.28 15.11 -7.32
CA PHE A 147 5.59 15.45 -8.56
C PHE A 147 4.20 14.82 -8.64
N TYR A 148 4.07 13.55 -8.27
CA TYR A 148 2.79 12.83 -8.31
C TYR A 148 1.93 13.02 -7.06
N ASN A 149 2.44 13.73 -6.04
CA ASN A 149 1.81 13.97 -4.74
C ASN A 149 1.49 12.66 -3.99
N PHE A 150 2.50 11.84 -3.69
CA PHE A 150 2.36 10.73 -2.73
C PHE A 150 3.48 10.78 -1.67
N GLU A 151 3.27 10.13 -0.53
CA GLU A 151 3.99 10.40 0.71
C GLU A 151 5.29 9.59 0.90
N GLY A 152 5.73 8.80 -0.07
CA GLY A 152 7.03 8.13 0.00
C GLY A 152 7.00 6.68 -0.46
N TRP A 153 7.77 5.82 0.20
CA TRP A 153 8.23 4.56 -0.39
C TRP A 153 8.24 3.40 0.60
N LEU A 154 7.68 2.26 0.18
CA LEU A 154 8.11 0.96 0.68
C LEU A 154 9.43 0.60 -0.01
N VAL A 155 10.46 0.27 0.77
CA VAL A 155 11.76 -0.20 0.28
C VAL A 155 11.85 -1.70 0.51
N ASN A 156 11.82 -2.47 -0.58
CA ASN A 156 11.87 -3.93 -0.55
C ASN A 156 13.08 -4.45 -1.35
N ILE A 157 14.17 -4.79 -0.66
CA ILE A 157 15.39 -5.31 -1.30
C ILE A 157 15.42 -6.83 -1.10
N GLU A 158 14.95 -7.56 -2.11
CA GLU A 158 14.91 -9.03 -2.18
C GLU A 158 16.09 -9.61 -2.97
N ASN A 159 17.30 -9.11 -2.67
CA ASN A 159 18.55 -9.64 -3.18
C ASN A 159 19.67 -9.45 -2.15
N GLU A 160 20.74 -10.24 -2.26
CA GLU A 160 21.95 -10.02 -1.46
C GLU A 160 22.64 -8.71 -1.85
N ILE A 161 23.37 -8.15 -0.88
CA ILE A 161 24.18 -6.94 -1.01
C ILE A 161 25.60 -7.29 -0.57
N GLU A 162 26.59 -6.89 -1.38
CA GLU A 162 27.99 -7.15 -1.05
C GLU A 162 28.40 -6.40 0.23
N PRO A 163 29.19 -7.02 1.13
CA PRO A 163 29.59 -6.38 2.38
C PRO A 163 30.26 -5.02 2.21
N THR A 164 30.97 -4.81 1.09
CA THR A 164 31.64 -3.55 0.75
C THR A 164 30.66 -2.42 0.41
N GLN A 165 29.40 -2.74 0.12
CA GLN A 165 28.35 -1.79 -0.28
C GLN A 165 27.38 -1.44 0.86
N LEU A 166 27.50 -2.10 2.02
CA LEU A 166 26.57 -1.90 3.14
C LEU A 166 26.53 -0.46 3.67
N GLU A 167 27.66 0.22 3.70
CA GLU A 167 27.71 1.64 4.09
C GLU A 167 27.03 2.55 3.06
N MET A 168 27.03 2.19 1.77
CA MET A 168 26.26 2.90 0.77
C MET A 168 24.77 2.59 0.86
N LEU A 169 24.39 1.37 1.24
CA LEU A 169 22.98 1.02 1.50
C LEU A 169 22.43 1.82 2.68
N HIS A 170 23.19 1.87 3.78
CA HIS A 170 22.89 2.73 4.92
C HIS A 170 22.68 4.18 4.49
N ARG A 171 23.62 4.73 3.70
CA ARG A 171 23.52 6.09 3.18
C ARG A 171 22.26 6.27 2.32
N PHE A 172 21.92 5.31 1.47
CA PHE A 172 20.72 5.34 0.64
C PHE A 172 19.45 5.43 1.48
N VAL A 173 19.31 4.53 2.46
CA VAL A 173 18.11 4.47 3.32
C VAL A 173 18.00 5.74 4.17
N SER A 174 19.08 6.16 4.82
CA SER A 174 19.11 7.39 5.63
C SER A 174 18.77 8.63 4.80
N LEU A 175 19.40 8.81 3.63
CA LEU A 175 19.15 9.98 2.78
C LEU A 175 17.73 9.95 2.20
N LEU A 176 17.21 8.78 1.83
CA LEU A 176 15.84 8.67 1.33
C LEU A 176 14.84 9.12 2.40
N THR A 177 15.01 8.67 3.64
CA THR A 177 14.16 9.10 4.77
C THR A 177 14.26 10.60 5.01
N GLU A 178 15.48 11.15 5.10
CA GLU A 178 15.73 12.57 5.38
C GLU A 178 15.20 13.48 4.27
N ARG A 179 15.58 13.22 3.01
CA ARG A 179 15.17 14.05 1.86
C ARG A 179 13.68 13.93 1.58
N SER A 180 13.07 12.76 1.81
CA SER A 180 11.60 12.61 1.74
C SER A 180 10.91 13.45 2.80
N ARG A 181 11.40 13.46 4.05
CA ARG A 181 10.85 14.32 5.12
C ARG A 181 10.93 15.79 4.72
N ALA A 182 12.09 16.23 4.24
CA ALA A 182 12.33 17.63 3.86
C ALA A 182 11.44 18.08 2.68
N ALA A 183 11.23 17.21 1.69
CA ALA A 183 10.52 17.57 0.46
C ALA A 183 8.99 17.35 0.52
N LEU A 184 8.54 16.33 1.26
CA LEU A 184 7.14 15.89 1.31
C LEU A 184 6.45 16.26 2.64
N GLY A 185 7.21 16.74 3.62
CA GLY A 185 6.72 17.16 4.94
C GLY A 185 6.54 16.00 5.92
N GLU A 186 5.83 16.28 7.02
CA GLU A 186 5.72 15.37 8.18
C GLU A 186 5.01 14.05 7.88
N CYS A 187 4.21 14.03 6.82
CA CYS A 187 3.43 12.87 6.40
C CYS A 187 4.26 11.86 5.63
N SER A 188 5.50 12.22 5.25
CA SER A 188 6.30 11.29 4.48
C SER A 188 6.53 9.97 5.23
N ARG A 189 6.61 8.86 4.51
CA ARG A 189 6.96 7.57 5.09
C ARG A 189 7.94 6.86 4.15
N VAL A 190 9.06 6.44 4.72
CA VAL A 190 9.92 5.41 4.18
C VAL A 190 9.78 4.21 5.11
N ILE A 191 9.36 3.07 4.55
CA ILE A 191 9.15 1.84 5.31
C ILE A 191 10.08 0.77 4.74
N TRP A 192 10.86 0.16 5.61
CA TRP A 192 11.75 -0.95 5.23
C TRP A 192 11.00 -2.28 5.26
N TYR A 193 11.12 -3.12 4.24
CA TYR A 193 10.65 -4.50 4.30
C TYR A 193 11.72 -5.42 4.89
N ASP A 194 11.33 -6.30 5.82
CA ASP A 194 12.19 -7.28 6.50
C ASP A 194 12.74 -8.34 5.53
N ALA A 195 13.76 -7.99 4.74
CA ALA A 195 14.41 -8.85 3.76
C ALA A 195 15.93 -8.91 3.96
N VAL A 196 16.69 -7.93 3.44
CA VAL A 196 18.15 -7.93 3.58
C VAL A 196 18.59 -7.49 4.99
N THR A 197 19.45 -8.29 5.60
CA THR A 197 20.04 -8.06 6.94
C THR A 197 21.15 -7.01 6.93
N ILE A 198 21.60 -6.58 8.10
CA ILE A 198 22.75 -5.66 8.22
C ILE A 198 24.06 -6.24 7.68
N GLU A 199 24.16 -7.56 7.55
CA GLU A 199 25.28 -8.26 6.91
C GLU A 199 25.15 -8.39 5.38
N GLY A 200 24.06 -7.88 4.79
CA GLY A 200 23.80 -7.94 3.35
C GLY A 200 23.19 -9.25 2.87
N LYS A 201 22.75 -10.13 3.79
CA LYS A 201 22.10 -11.41 3.45
C LYS A 201 20.59 -11.28 3.34
N LEU A 202 20.02 -11.83 2.27
CA LEU A 202 18.57 -11.93 2.09
C LEU A 202 18.00 -13.03 2.99
N VAL A 203 17.55 -12.64 4.19
CA VAL A 203 16.97 -13.55 5.18
C VAL A 203 15.88 -12.81 5.95
N TRP A 204 14.62 -13.17 5.70
CA TRP A 204 13.47 -12.63 6.41
C TRP A 204 13.48 -13.08 7.88
N GLN A 205 13.52 -12.13 8.81
CA GLN A 205 13.62 -12.43 10.24
C GLN A 205 12.26 -12.78 10.84
N ASN A 206 11.17 -12.27 10.26
CA ASN A 206 9.80 -12.35 10.76
C ASN A 206 9.64 -11.73 12.16
N CYS A 207 10.58 -10.90 12.59
CA CYS A 207 10.59 -10.12 13.84
C CYS A 207 11.56 -8.94 13.71
N LEU A 208 11.41 -7.95 14.59
CA LEU A 208 12.42 -6.93 14.78
C LEU A 208 13.51 -7.48 15.70
N ASN A 209 14.76 -7.54 15.22
CA ASN A 209 15.91 -8.07 15.97
C ASN A 209 17.21 -7.37 15.55
N ASP A 210 18.36 -7.83 16.08
CA ASP A 210 19.68 -7.24 15.77
C ASP A 210 20.00 -7.20 14.27
N ALA A 211 19.47 -8.12 13.47
CA ALA A 211 19.79 -8.25 12.04
C ALA A 211 19.06 -7.24 11.15
N ASN A 212 18.01 -6.56 11.64
CA ASN A 212 17.25 -5.56 10.86
C ASN A 212 16.93 -4.26 11.64
N GLU A 213 17.28 -4.17 12.92
CA GLU A 213 17.02 -2.99 13.76
C GLU A 213 17.67 -1.71 13.21
N ARG A 214 18.86 -1.82 12.61
CA ARG A 214 19.55 -0.67 11.99
C ARG A 214 18.65 0.01 10.94
N TRP A 215 18.03 -0.79 10.07
CA TRP A 215 17.11 -0.29 9.04
C TRP A 215 15.85 0.33 9.63
N PHE A 216 15.31 -0.25 10.71
CA PHE A 216 14.18 0.31 11.44
C PHE A 216 14.50 1.66 12.09
N ASN A 217 15.73 1.86 12.53
CA ASN A 217 16.20 3.12 13.12
C ASN A 217 16.43 4.21 12.08
N GLU A 218 16.77 3.85 10.84
CA GLU A 218 16.99 4.78 9.73
C GLU A 218 15.72 5.13 8.93
N THR A 219 14.62 4.40 9.17
CA THR A 219 13.35 4.57 8.46
C THR A 219 12.22 4.95 9.40
N ASN A 220 11.07 5.32 8.83
CA ASN A 220 9.90 5.66 9.63
C ASN A 220 9.26 4.44 10.29
N GLY A 221 9.42 3.25 9.70
CA GLY A 221 8.95 1.99 10.25
C GLY A 221 9.44 0.78 9.46
N ILE A 222 9.13 -0.42 9.96
CA ILE A 222 9.50 -1.68 9.35
C ILE A 222 8.26 -2.54 9.09
N PHE A 223 8.17 -3.09 7.89
CA PHE A 223 7.19 -4.11 7.51
C PHE A 223 7.85 -5.47 7.66
N LEU A 224 7.45 -6.22 8.70
CA LEU A 224 7.95 -7.56 8.97
C LEU A 224 7.31 -8.61 8.05
N ASN A 225 8.11 -9.59 7.64
CA ASN A 225 7.62 -10.71 6.84
C ASN A 225 6.55 -11.54 7.58
N TYR A 226 5.72 -12.26 6.83
CA TYR A 226 4.46 -12.86 7.31
C TYR A 226 4.62 -14.23 8.02
N ASN A 227 5.84 -14.79 8.13
CA ASN A 227 6.12 -16.09 8.77
C ASN A 227 6.51 -15.97 10.26
N TRP A 228 5.84 -15.11 11.01
CA TRP A 228 6.12 -14.85 12.43
C TRP A 228 5.43 -15.86 13.35
N THR A 229 5.89 -15.93 14.60
CA THR A 229 5.27 -16.71 15.69
C THR A 229 4.88 -15.80 16.85
N LEU A 230 4.11 -16.30 17.82
CA LEU A 230 3.72 -15.50 18.99
C LEU A 230 4.93 -15.06 19.82
N GLU A 231 5.96 -15.91 19.92
CA GLU A 231 7.21 -15.61 20.59
C GLU A 231 7.93 -14.45 19.89
N LYS A 232 8.02 -14.51 18.56
CA LYS A 232 8.59 -13.44 17.72
C LYS A 232 7.86 -12.11 17.83
N LEU A 233 6.54 -12.11 18.06
CA LEU A 233 5.80 -10.88 18.35
C LEU A 233 6.22 -10.28 19.69
N GLN A 234 6.43 -11.09 20.73
CA GLN A 234 6.91 -10.61 22.03
C GLN A 234 8.32 -10.04 21.94
N GLU A 235 9.21 -10.71 21.21
CA GLU A 235 10.57 -10.23 20.95
C GLU A 235 10.54 -8.88 20.24
N THR A 236 9.73 -8.79 19.17
CA THR A 236 9.50 -7.55 18.42
C THR A 236 9.01 -6.42 19.32
N LEU A 237 8.00 -6.68 20.17
CA LEU A 237 7.44 -5.66 21.06
C LEU A 237 8.47 -5.15 22.06
N LYS A 238 9.27 -6.05 22.65
CA LYS A 238 10.35 -5.67 23.58
C LYS A 238 11.39 -4.79 22.89
N ARG A 239 11.76 -5.15 21.65
CA ARG A 239 12.78 -4.44 20.87
C ARG A 239 12.29 -3.08 20.35
N ALA A 240 11.04 -2.99 19.93
CA ALA A 240 10.47 -1.78 19.36
C ALA A 240 10.23 -0.67 20.39
N GLU A 241 10.18 -1.02 21.68
CA GLU A 241 9.96 -0.09 22.80
C GLU A 241 8.78 0.87 22.52
N GLN A 242 9.03 2.18 22.49
CA GLN A 242 8.01 3.22 22.26
C GLN A 242 7.64 3.41 20.78
N ARG A 243 8.34 2.72 19.86
CA ARG A 243 8.09 2.75 18.41
C ARG A 243 7.37 1.49 17.91
N ASN A 244 6.77 0.70 18.79
CA ASN A 244 5.93 -0.47 18.47
C ASN A 244 4.88 -0.19 17.38
N HIS A 245 4.24 0.99 17.40
CA HIS A 245 3.29 1.43 16.38
C HIS A 245 3.91 1.66 14.98
N ARG A 246 5.24 1.62 14.85
CA ARG A 246 5.98 1.71 13.58
C ARG A 246 6.45 0.35 13.07
N VAL A 247 6.10 -0.74 13.76
CA VAL A 247 6.38 -2.10 13.33
C VAL A 247 5.10 -2.69 12.77
N TYR A 248 5.04 -2.85 11.45
CA TYR A 248 3.90 -3.41 10.73
C TYR A 248 4.14 -4.90 10.49
N VAL A 249 3.44 -5.73 11.26
CA VAL A 249 3.56 -7.19 11.16
C VAL A 249 2.77 -7.69 9.95
N GLY A 250 3.42 -8.43 9.06
CA GLY A 250 2.84 -8.92 7.82
C GLY A 250 1.73 -9.96 7.99
N VAL A 251 0.67 -9.80 7.21
CA VAL A 251 -0.44 -10.76 7.05
C VAL A 251 -0.66 -10.98 5.57
N ASP A 252 -0.23 -12.13 5.05
CA ASP A 252 -0.42 -12.50 3.64
C ASP A 252 -1.81 -13.09 3.40
N CYS A 253 -2.61 -12.40 2.59
CA CYS A 253 -3.97 -12.86 2.25
C CYS A 253 -3.97 -14.17 1.45
N PHE A 254 -2.88 -14.55 0.78
CA PHE A 254 -2.78 -15.84 0.12
C PHE A 254 -2.33 -16.97 1.05
N GLY A 255 -1.97 -16.66 2.30
CA GLY A 255 -1.75 -17.64 3.35
C GLY A 255 -0.39 -18.34 3.31
N ARG A 256 0.62 -17.83 2.58
CA ARG A 256 1.94 -18.46 2.46
C ARG A 256 2.70 -18.37 3.78
N GLY A 257 2.56 -19.37 4.65
CA GLY A 257 3.20 -19.39 5.97
C GLY A 257 2.60 -18.40 6.99
N CYS A 258 1.50 -17.73 6.63
CA CYS A 258 0.84 -16.75 7.48
C CYS A 258 0.05 -17.40 8.63
N TYR A 259 0.12 -16.81 9.81
CA TYR A 259 -0.69 -17.22 10.95
C TYR A 259 -2.20 -17.22 10.61
N GLY A 260 -2.90 -18.32 10.89
CA GLY A 260 -4.32 -18.48 10.52
C GLY A 260 -4.57 -18.88 9.06
N GLY A 261 -3.55 -18.86 8.19
CA GLY A 261 -3.61 -19.37 6.82
C GLY A 261 -4.18 -18.41 5.77
N GLY A 262 -4.23 -17.11 6.05
CA GLY A 262 -4.68 -16.09 5.10
C GLY A 262 -6.18 -16.14 4.76
N GLY A 263 -6.57 -15.53 3.64
CA GLY A 263 -7.93 -15.45 3.13
C GLY A 263 -8.92 -14.95 4.18
N TRP A 264 -10.03 -15.66 4.34
CA TRP A 264 -11.04 -15.36 5.36
C TRP A 264 -10.51 -15.38 6.81
N ASN A 265 -9.38 -16.04 7.05
CA ASN A 265 -8.78 -16.20 8.37
C ASN A 265 -7.70 -15.14 8.67
N CYS A 266 -7.49 -14.14 7.82
CA CYS A 266 -6.64 -12.99 8.13
C CYS A 266 -6.99 -12.34 9.48
N CYS A 267 -8.26 -12.43 9.91
CA CYS A 267 -8.72 -11.95 11.21
C CYS A 267 -8.00 -12.61 12.41
N GLU A 268 -7.57 -13.87 12.29
CA GLU A 268 -6.84 -14.57 13.34
C GLU A 268 -5.43 -13.98 13.53
N ALA A 269 -4.75 -13.63 12.43
CA ALA A 269 -3.48 -12.92 12.47
C ALA A 269 -3.65 -11.52 13.08
N PHE A 270 -4.63 -10.75 12.60
CA PHE A 270 -4.94 -9.40 13.11
C PHE A 270 -5.15 -9.39 14.62
N LYS A 271 -5.94 -10.34 15.12
CA LYS A 271 -6.22 -10.51 16.54
C LYS A 271 -4.94 -10.65 17.36
N GLN A 272 -4.01 -11.50 16.94
CA GLN A 272 -2.77 -11.71 17.68
C GLN A 272 -1.84 -10.50 17.60
N ILE A 273 -1.73 -9.87 16.43
CA ILE A 273 -0.87 -8.69 16.27
C ILE A 273 -1.37 -7.53 17.13
N ARG A 274 -2.67 -7.21 17.06
CA ARG A 274 -3.28 -6.12 17.85
C ARG A 274 -3.26 -6.39 19.36
N LYS A 275 -3.44 -7.65 19.78
CA LYS A 275 -3.29 -8.04 21.20
C LYS A 275 -1.88 -7.75 21.74
N ASN A 276 -0.89 -7.70 20.87
CA ASN A 276 0.50 -7.38 21.19
C ASN A 276 0.86 -5.91 20.92
N ASP A 277 -0.12 -5.03 20.75
CA ASP A 277 0.10 -3.58 20.53
C ASP A 277 1.09 -3.28 19.39
N LEU A 278 0.99 -4.04 18.30
CA LEU A 278 1.79 -3.84 17.08
C LEU A 278 0.91 -3.38 15.92
N SER A 279 1.53 -2.70 14.96
CA SER A 279 0.89 -2.34 13.70
C SER A 279 0.74 -3.56 12.79
N VAL A 280 -0.22 -3.52 11.87
CA VAL A 280 -0.49 -4.62 10.93
C VAL A 280 -0.18 -4.15 9.51
N ALA A 281 0.47 -4.99 8.72
CA ALA A 281 0.56 -4.84 7.27
C ALA A 281 -0.23 -5.97 6.59
N LEU A 282 -1.38 -5.67 6.00
CA LEU A 282 -2.14 -6.62 5.20
C LEU A 282 -1.59 -6.65 3.77
N PHE A 283 -0.99 -7.77 3.38
CA PHE A 283 -0.42 -7.99 2.07
C PHE A 283 -1.41 -8.71 1.14
N ALA A 284 -1.48 -8.23 -0.10
CA ALA A 284 -2.23 -8.83 -1.20
C ALA A 284 -3.75 -9.05 -0.95
N PRO A 285 -4.51 -8.08 -0.40
CA PRO A 285 -5.97 -8.19 -0.30
C PRO A 285 -6.68 -8.33 -1.66
N GLY A 286 -5.97 -8.12 -2.78
CA GLY A 286 -6.38 -8.52 -4.12
C GLY A 286 -6.85 -9.98 -4.21
N TRP A 287 -6.43 -10.84 -3.26
CA TRP A 287 -6.97 -12.18 -3.03
C TRP A 287 -8.50 -12.27 -3.16
N VAL A 288 -9.26 -11.29 -2.65
CA VAL A 288 -10.73 -11.27 -2.75
C VAL A 288 -11.19 -11.27 -4.21
N ALA A 289 -10.52 -10.48 -5.07
CA ALA A 289 -10.83 -10.37 -6.49
C ALA A 289 -10.28 -11.56 -7.30
N GLU A 290 -9.11 -12.07 -6.92
CA GLU A 290 -8.41 -13.10 -7.68
C GLU A 290 -8.91 -14.52 -7.39
N THR A 291 -9.52 -14.77 -6.23
CA THR A 291 -9.87 -16.14 -5.80
C THR A 291 -11.37 -16.39 -5.64
N LEU A 292 -12.19 -15.34 -5.57
CA LEU A 292 -13.64 -15.48 -5.34
C LEU A 292 -14.44 -15.20 -6.63
N PRO A 293 -15.70 -15.66 -6.70
CA PRO A 293 -16.54 -15.42 -7.88
C PRO A 293 -16.71 -13.92 -8.21
N PRO A 294 -16.53 -13.50 -9.48
CA PRO A 294 -16.63 -12.10 -9.90
C PRO A 294 -17.97 -11.44 -9.58
N SER A 295 -19.07 -12.19 -9.67
CA SER A 295 -20.45 -11.70 -9.46
C SER A 295 -20.71 -11.11 -8.08
N ASP A 296 -19.89 -11.46 -7.09
CA ASP A 296 -20.08 -11.08 -5.69
C ASP A 296 -18.95 -10.18 -5.16
N ILE A 297 -18.12 -9.58 -6.02
CA ILE A 297 -16.89 -8.90 -5.62
C ILE A 297 -17.09 -7.83 -4.52
N ILE A 298 -18.15 -7.03 -4.64
CA ILE A 298 -18.51 -6.01 -3.64
C ILE A 298 -18.89 -6.68 -2.32
N SER A 299 -19.78 -7.67 -2.36
CA SER A 299 -20.24 -8.41 -1.16
C SER A 299 -19.09 -9.13 -0.47
N ASN A 300 -18.21 -9.77 -1.24
CA ASN A 300 -17.04 -10.48 -0.74
C ASN A 300 -16.03 -9.52 -0.11
N SER A 301 -15.79 -8.36 -0.72
CA SER A 301 -14.98 -7.30 -0.12
C SER A 301 -15.57 -6.87 1.23
N LEU A 302 -16.86 -6.53 1.29
CA LEU A 302 -17.53 -6.16 2.55
C LEU A 302 -17.41 -7.24 3.63
N ARG A 303 -17.67 -8.50 3.29
CA ARG A 303 -17.51 -9.64 4.22
C ARG A 303 -16.08 -9.80 4.72
N PHE A 304 -15.09 -9.54 3.86
CA PHE A 304 -13.69 -9.67 4.22
C PHE A 304 -13.31 -8.61 5.25
N TRP A 305 -13.67 -7.35 5.00
CA TRP A 305 -13.38 -6.25 5.91
C TRP A 305 -14.21 -6.29 7.21
N ASP A 306 -15.45 -6.76 7.17
CA ASP A 306 -16.30 -6.96 8.37
C ASP A 306 -15.63 -7.92 9.37
N ARG A 307 -14.99 -8.99 8.88
CA ARG A 307 -14.22 -9.94 9.72
C ARG A 307 -13.00 -9.31 10.37
N LEU A 308 -12.43 -8.28 9.77
CA LEU A 308 -11.29 -7.54 10.31
C LEU A 308 -11.72 -6.40 11.23
N GLY A 309 -12.97 -5.93 11.13
CA GLY A 309 -13.48 -4.69 11.74
C GLY A 309 -13.23 -4.58 13.24
N ALA A 310 -13.30 -5.68 13.99
CA ALA A 310 -13.04 -5.71 15.44
C ALA A 310 -11.59 -5.38 15.83
N PHE A 311 -10.66 -5.40 14.86
CA PHE A 311 -9.21 -5.21 15.05
C PHE A 311 -8.68 -3.97 14.31
N LEU A 312 -9.59 -3.20 13.70
CA LEU A 312 -9.29 -2.02 12.91
C LEU A 312 -9.71 -0.76 13.67
N HIS A 313 -8.91 0.29 13.55
CA HIS A 313 -9.29 1.61 14.02
C HIS A 313 -10.00 2.34 12.89
N SER A 314 -11.26 2.71 13.10
CA SER A 314 -11.96 3.62 12.18
C SER A 314 -11.45 5.04 12.36
N ARG A 315 -11.14 5.67 11.24
CA ARG A 315 -10.87 7.10 11.19
C ARG A 315 -12.18 7.85 10.95
N PRO A 316 -12.45 8.99 11.61
CA PRO A 316 -13.66 9.76 11.37
C PRO A 316 -13.48 10.77 10.22
N ILE A 317 -14.59 11.19 9.60
CA ILE A 317 -14.62 12.41 8.78
C ILE A 317 -14.59 13.59 9.74
N ASN A 318 -13.59 14.47 9.60
CA ASN A 318 -13.37 15.60 10.50
C ASN A 318 -13.51 16.97 9.81
N SER A 319 -13.80 17.01 8.50
CA SER A 319 -13.84 18.24 7.71
C SER A 319 -15.12 18.35 6.88
N LEU A 320 -15.68 19.56 6.82
CA LEU A 320 -16.82 19.94 6.00
C LEU A 320 -16.40 20.96 4.92
N PRO A 321 -17.14 21.09 3.80
CA PRO A 321 -18.35 20.34 3.44
C PRO A 321 -18.05 18.89 3.04
N LEU A 322 -19.06 18.02 3.19
CA LEU A 322 -19.02 16.64 2.71
C LEU A 322 -19.98 16.49 1.53
N GLU A 323 -19.47 16.03 0.39
CA GLU A 323 -20.26 15.74 -0.80
C GLU A 323 -19.89 14.36 -1.33
N THR A 324 -20.87 13.51 -1.54
CA THR A 324 -20.69 12.18 -2.13
C THR A 324 -22.01 11.63 -2.65
N ASP A 325 -21.94 10.91 -3.77
CA ASP A 325 -23.01 10.07 -4.32
C ASP A 325 -22.77 8.57 -4.04
N PHE A 326 -21.72 8.25 -3.26
CA PHE A 326 -21.24 6.90 -2.97
C PHE A 326 -20.92 6.04 -4.20
N SER A 327 -20.67 6.65 -5.36
CA SER A 327 -20.19 5.95 -6.55
C SER A 327 -18.92 5.16 -6.24
N VAL A 328 -18.89 3.86 -6.52
CA VAL A 328 -17.67 3.04 -6.43
C VAL A 328 -16.85 3.07 -7.73
N GLY A 329 -17.21 3.91 -8.70
CA GLY A 329 -16.50 4.10 -9.97
C GLY A 329 -17.13 3.42 -11.20
N PHE A 330 -18.21 2.64 -11.02
CA PHE A 330 -18.98 2.12 -12.14
C PHE A 330 -19.87 3.19 -12.77
N HIS A 331 -19.98 3.17 -14.09
CA HIS A 331 -20.87 4.05 -14.84
C HIS A 331 -21.25 3.40 -16.18
N GLU A 332 -22.44 3.75 -16.69
CA GLU A 332 -22.89 3.34 -18.02
C GLU A 332 -22.49 4.40 -19.07
N THR A 333 -22.06 3.94 -20.24
CA THR A 333 -21.82 4.81 -21.41
C THR A 333 -23.08 4.96 -22.26
N SER A 334 -23.06 5.90 -23.21
CA SER A 334 -24.16 6.11 -24.18
C SER A 334 -24.56 4.86 -24.96
N ASP A 335 -23.64 3.90 -25.08
CA ASP A 335 -23.81 2.66 -25.84
C ASP A 335 -24.29 1.49 -24.95
N ASN A 336 -24.78 1.79 -23.73
CA ASN A 336 -25.19 0.82 -22.71
C ASN A 336 -24.06 -0.14 -22.26
N CYS A 337 -22.80 0.26 -22.41
CA CYS A 337 -21.67 -0.49 -21.85
C CYS A 337 -21.43 -0.07 -20.40
N VAL A 338 -21.20 -1.04 -19.52
CA VAL A 338 -20.76 -0.77 -18.15
C VAL A 338 -19.25 -0.61 -18.14
N CYS A 339 -18.77 0.51 -17.59
CA CYS A 339 -17.36 0.81 -17.41
C CYS A 339 -17.04 0.98 -15.93
N TYR A 340 -15.80 0.70 -15.56
CA TYR A 340 -15.26 0.99 -14.24
C TYR A 340 -14.09 1.94 -14.38
N ASN A 341 -14.07 2.99 -13.56
CA ASN A 341 -12.99 3.94 -13.48
C ASN A 341 -12.82 4.37 -12.03
N LEU A 342 -11.70 3.98 -11.42
CA LEU A 342 -11.37 4.31 -10.03
C LEU A 342 -11.32 5.84 -9.79
N SER A 343 -10.93 6.63 -10.79
CA SER A 343 -10.89 8.09 -10.71
C SER A 343 -12.30 8.73 -10.65
N LYS A 344 -13.36 7.97 -10.98
CA LYS A 344 -14.75 8.40 -10.85
C LYS A 344 -15.43 7.89 -9.57
N ALA A 345 -14.73 7.14 -8.71
CA ALA A 345 -15.28 6.77 -7.43
C ALA A 345 -15.37 8.00 -6.51
N SER A 346 -16.39 8.03 -5.67
CA SER A 346 -16.65 9.09 -4.68
C SER A 346 -16.30 8.58 -3.28
N LEU A 347 -16.34 9.48 -2.30
CA LEU A 347 -16.12 9.12 -0.91
C LEU A 347 -17.13 8.05 -0.45
N GLN A 348 -16.62 6.98 0.16
CA GLN A 348 -17.43 5.82 0.54
C GLN A 348 -18.03 6.00 1.95
N PRO A 349 -19.14 5.30 2.29
CA PRO A 349 -19.82 5.49 3.58
C PRO A 349 -18.97 4.97 4.75
N HIS A 350 -18.63 5.84 5.72
CA HIS A 350 -17.75 5.52 6.86
C HIS A 350 -18.18 4.34 7.75
N TYR A 351 -19.46 3.99 7.76
CA TYR A 351 -19.97 2.87 8.54
C TYR A 351 -21.12 2.21 7.80
N LEU A 352 -20.90 0.96 7.39
CA LEU A 352 -21.98 0.03 7.09
C LEU A 352 -22.16 -0.79 8.36
N ALA A 353 -23.35 -0.74 8.97
CA ALA A 353 -23.63 -1.53 10.16
C ALA A 353 -23.33 -3.02 9.90
N ASN A 354 -22.69 -3.71 10.86
CA ASN A 354 -22.42 -5.14 10.73
C ASN A 354 -23.70 -5.89 10.32
N GLY A 355 -23.57 -6.72 9.28
CA GLY A 355 -24.71 -7.46 8.71
C GLY A 355 -25.56 -6.70 7.68
N ALA A 356 -25.29 -5.41 7.43
CA ALA A 356 -25.87 -4.68 6.30
C ALA A 356 -25.08 -5.00 5.03
N PHE A 357 -25.36 -6.14 4.42
CA PHE A 357 -24.76 -6.51 3.14
C PHE A 357 -25.61 -5.93 1.99
N PRO A 358 -25.10 -4.93 1.24
CA PRO A 358 -25.74 -4.47 0.03
C PRO A 358 -25.77 -5.61 -0.99
N THR A 359 -26.88 -5.72 -1.70
CA THR A 359 -26.96 -6.54 -2.90
C THR A 359 -26.46 -5.74 -4.09
N ALA A 360 -25.64 -6.36 -4.95
CA ALA A 360 -25.26 -5.75 -6.22
C ALA A 360 -26.49 -5.60 -7.10
N GLY A 361 -26.87 -4.35 -7.42
CA GLY A 361 -27.89 -4.09 -8.44
C GLY A 361 -27.39 -4.46 -9.83
N ARG A 362 -28.30 -4.70 -10.78
CA ARG A 362 -27.97 -5.01 -12.19
C ARG A 362 -27.13 -3.93 -12.90
N SER A 363 -27.09 -2.72 -12.34
CA SER A 363 -26.43 -1.52 -12.88
C SER A 363 -25.33 -0.98 -11.94
N SER A 364 -24.66 -1.85 -11.20
CA SER A 364 -23.51 -1.48 -10.36
C SER A 364 -23.81 -0.51 -9.20
N SER A 365 -25.09 -0.34 -8.87
CA SER A 365 -25.55 0.40 -7.70
C SER A 365 -25.50 -0.51 -6.46
N LEU A 366 -24.98 0.04 -5.35
CA LEU A 366 -25.07 -0.57 -4.02
C LEU A 366 -26.51 -0.42 -3.52
N ILE A 367 -27.28 -1.50 -3.52
CA ILE A 367 -28.62 -1.50 -2.92
C ILE A 367 -28.46 -1.95 -1.47
N LEU A 368 -28.50 -1.01 -0.52
CA LEU A 368 -28.59 -1.32 0.90
C LEU A 368 -30.01 -1.83 1.19
N PRO A 369 -30.20 -3.10 1.60
CA PRO A 369 -31.52 -3.57 1.97
C PRO A 369 -32.01 -2.76 3.19
N GLY A 370 -33.20 -2.18 3.08
CA GLY A 370 -33.84 -1.47 4.20
C GLY A 370 -34.08 -2.39 5.40
N ARG A 371 -34.11 -1.78 6.60
CA ARG A 371 -34.24 -2.38 7.96
C ARG A 371 -33.81 -3.86 8.04
N THR A 372 -32.55 -4.06 8.43
CA THR A 372 -32.07 -5.29 9.05
C THR A 372 -33.00 -5.65 10.23
N ILE A 373 -33.83 -6.67 10.05
CA ILE A 373 -34.51 -7.34 11.16
C ILE A 373 -33.45 -8.25 11.78
N TYR A 374 -32.90 -7.80 12.90
CA TYR A 374 -32.01 -8.59 13.75
C TYR A 374 -32.70 -9.90 14.16
N LYS A 375 -32.02 -11.02 13.98
CA LYS A 375 -32.22 -12.23 14.80
C LYS A 375 -30.89 -12.70 15.32
#